data_AF-A0ABD0L844-F1
#
_entry.id   AF-A0ABD0L844-F1
#
_cell.length_a   1.000
_cell.length_b   1.000
_cell.length_c   1.000
_cell.angle_alpha   90.00
_cell.angle_beta   90.00
_cell.angle_gamma   90.00
#
_symmetry.space_group_name_H-M   'P 1'
#
loop_
_entity.id
_entity.type
_entity.pdbx_description
1 polymer ?
#
loop_
_entity_poly.entity_id
_entity_poly.type
_entity_poly.pdbx_seq_one_letter_code
_entity_poly.pdbx_strand_id
1 'polypeptide(L)'
;MDSFQYMCLRKILRIWWPQRISNKTISEKSGVAKISEEIRRRRWNWIGHVLRKERNNDCMVAMGWQPEGKRKIGRPKTTWRRTAEQERKSAGWTSWANARRTAEDRTAWRLRVAALCASWRGEH
;
A
#
# COMPACT_ATOMS: atom_id res chain seq x y z
N MET A 1 -3.92 -1.09 11.54
CA MET A 1 -4.04 0.17 10.78
C MET A 1 -5.50 0.43 10.45
N ASP A 2 -6.16 -0.49 9.75
CA ASP A 2 -7.61 -0.42 9.49
C ASP A 2 -8.44 -0.52 10.80
N SER A 3 -7.94 -1.23 11.80
CA SER A 3 -8.55 -1.29 13.14
C SER A 3 -8.77 0.11 13.76
N PHE A 4 -7.78 1.00 13.65
CA PHE A 4 -7.89 2.37 14.16
C PHE A 4 -8.94 3.16 13.39
N GLN A 5 -8.96 3.06 12.06
CA GLN A 5 -10.00 3.67 11.23
C GLN A 5 -11.40 3.21 11.67
N TYR A 6 -11.62 1.90 11.87
CA TYR A 6 -12.91 1.40 12.31
C TYR A 6 -13.28 1.85 13.73
N MET A 7 -12.31 2.02 14.64
CA MET A 7 -12.58 2.63 15.95
C MET A 7 -13.04 4.08 15.81
N CYS A 8 -12.38 4.89 14.99
CA CYS A 8 -12.78 6.28 14.74
C CYS A 8 -14.18 6.34 14.08
N LEU A 9 -14.44 5.50 13.07
CA LEU A 9 -15.73 5.46 12.39
C LEU A 9 -16.87 5.07 13.34
N ARG A 10 -16.66 4.10 14.25
CA ARG A 10 -17.64 3.74 15.27
C ARG A 10 -17.99 4.93 16.17
N LYS A 11 -16.98 5.70 16.57
CA LYS A 11 -17.17 6.90 17.41
C LYS A 11 -17.91 8.01 16.66
N ILE A 12 -17.56 8.27 15.40
CA ILE A 12 -18.21 9.28 14.55
C ILE A 12 -19.67 8.91 14.27
N LEU A 13 -19.93 7.64 13.96
CA LEU A 13 -21.28 7.12 13.70
C LEU A 13 -22.08 6.85 14.99
N ARG A 14 -21.54 7.20 16.16
CA ARG A 14 -22.17 7.02 17.49
C ARG A 14 -22.63 5.58 17.75
N ILE A 15 -21.87 4.59 17.29
CA ILE A 15 -22.14 3.16 17.50
C ILE A 15 -21.64 2.77 18.89
N TRP A 16 -22.56 2.32 19.73
CA TRP A 16 -22.29 1.93 21.11
C TRP A 16 -22.15 0.40 21.25
N TRP A 17 -21.60 -0.09 22.37
CA TRP A 17 -21.21 -1.51 22.50
C TRP A 17 -22.33 -2.56 22.33
N PRO A 18 -23.61 -2.32 22.69
CA PRO A 18 -24.67 -3.31 22.45
C PRO A 18 -25.03 -3.42 20.98
N GLN A 19 -24.71 -2.40 20.17
CA GLN A 19 -24.88 -2.43 18.73
C GLN A 19 -23.70 -3.19 18.12
N ARG A 20 -23.80 -4.51 18.09
CA ARG A 20 -22.80 -5.39 17.46
C ARG A 20 -22.89 -5.29 15.93
N ILE A 21 -22.27 -4.24 15.38
CA ILE A 21 -22.21 -3.99 13.93
C ILE A 21 -20.86 -4.46 13.38
N SER A 22 -20.90 -5.16 12.23
CA SER A 22 -19.71 -5.63 11.53
C SER A 22 -18.89 -4.47 10.92
N ASN A 23 -17.58 -4.66 10.75
CA ASN A 23 -16.75 -3.67 10.06
C ASN A 23 -17.16 -3.49 8.58
N LYS A 24 -17.70 -4.54 7.93
CA LYS A 24 -18.23 -4.46 6.57
C LYS A 24 -19.38 -3.46 6.48
N THR A 25 -20.36 -3.60 7.37
CA THR A 25 -21.52 -2.69 7.47
C THR A 25 -21.10 -1.24 7.77
N ILE A 26 -20.09 -1.04 8.62
CA ILE A 26 -19.55 0.31 8.89
C ILE A 26 -18.88 0.90 7.64
N SER A 27 -18.16 0.07 6.89
CA SER A 27 -17.53 0.47 5.63
C SER A 27 -18.58 0.87 4.59
N GLU A 28 -19.64 0.08 4.46
CA GLU A 28 -20.78 0.36 3.56
C GLU A 28 -21.51 1.65 3.96
N LYS A 29 -21.78 1.87 5.24
CA LYS A 29 -22.43 3.09 5.74
C LYS A 29 -21.59 4.35 5.57
N SER A 30 -20.27 4.24 5.75
CA SER A 30 -19.38 5.40 5.67
C SER A 30 -18.96 5.74 4.24
N GLY A 31 -18.98 4.76 3.32
CA GLY A 31 -18.44 4.92 1.97
C GLY A 31 -16.92 5.14 1.92
N VAL A 32 -16.23 5.03 3.06
CA VAL A 32 -14.80 5.33 3.16
C VAL A 32 -13.99 4.07 2.82
N ALA A 33 -13.01 4.21 1.91
CA ALA A 33 -12.06 3.15 1.60
C ALA A 33 -11.17 2.82 2.82
N LYS A 34 -10.66 1.58 2.89
CA LYS A 34 -9.72 1.19 3.95
C LYS A 34 -8.46 2.06 3.87
N ILE A 35 -7.94 2.50 5.01
CA ILE A 35 -6.73 3.32 5.07
C ILE A 35 -5.51 2.56 4.54
N SER A 36 -5.46 1.23 4.73
CA SER A 36 -4.45 0.37 4.13
C SER A 36 -4.44 0.44 2.60
N GLU A 37 -5.62 0.51 1.97
CA GLU A 37 -5.78 0.65 0.53
C GLU A 37 -5.21 1.99 0.05
N GLU A 38 -5.56 3.09 0.73
CA GLU A 38 -5.09 4.42 0.37
C GLU A 38 -3.58 4.58 0.55
N ILE A 39 -3.02 4.02 1.63
CA ILE A 39 -1.58 4.02 1.86
C ILE A 39 -0.84 3.24 0.76
N ARG A 40 -1.39 2.09 0.33
CA ARG A 40 -0.83 1.32 -0.79
C ARG A 40 -0.90 2.12 -2.08
N ARG A 41 -2.05 2.72 -2.40
CA ARG A 41 -2.26 3.54 -3.59
C ARG A 41 -1.23 4.67 -3.67
N ARG A 42 -1.06 5.43 -2.59
CA ARG A 42 -0.07 6.52 -2.50
C ARG A 42 1.35 6.03 -2.69
N ARG A 43 1.69 4.89 -2.06
CA ARG A 43 3.01 4.27 -2.20
C ARG A 43 3.32 3.92 -3.65
N TRP A 44 2.38 3.27 -4.34
CA TRP A 44 2.58 2.86 -5.73
C TRP A 44 2.50 4.03 -6.72
N ASN A 45 1.74 5.07 -6.42
CA ASN A 45 1.81 6.33 -7.18
C ASN A 45 3.20 6.97 -7.07
N TRP A 46 3.77 7.01 -5.87
CA TRP A 46 5.12 7.51 -5.63
C TRP A 46 6.19 6.64 -6.30
N ILE A 47 6.11 5.31 -6.14
CA ILE A 47 7.02 4.37 -6.82
C ILE A 47 6.97 4.58 -8.33
N GLY A 48 5.78 4.67 -8.92
CA GLY A 48 5.64 4.92 -10.36
C GLY A 48 6.26 6.24 -10.79
N HIS A 49 6.13 7.28 -9.97
CA HIS A 49 6.78 8.57 -10.22
C HIS A 49 8.31 8.43 -10.21
N VAL A 50 8.87 7.72 -9.24
CA VAL A 50 10.31 7.48 -9.15
C VAL A 50 10.81 6.61 -10.30
N LEU A 51 10.09 5.54 -10.67
CA LEU A 51 10.46 4.65 -11.77
C LEU A 51 10.51 5.36 -13.13
N ARG A 52 9.72 6.42 -13.33
CA ARG A 52 9.74 7.25 -14.54
C ARG A 52 10.88 8.27 -14.57
N LYS A 53 11.56 8.54 -13.43
CA LYS A 53 12.74 9.40 -13.41
C LYS A 53 13.97 8.68 -13.97
N GLU A 54 14.99 9.44 -14.33
CA GLU A 54 16.27 8.91 -14.80
C GLU A 54 16.91 7.92 -13.82
N ARG A 55 17.72 7.00 -14.33
CA ARG A 55 18.33 5.92 -13.52
C ARG A 55 19.29 6.45 -12.46
N ASN A 56 19.98 7.56 -12.74
CA ASN A 56 20.93 8.18 -11.83
C ASN A 56 20.27 9.12 -10.81
N ASN A 57 18.94 9.16 -10.74
CA ASN A 57 18.24 9.99 -9.78
C ASN A 57 18.40 9.43 -8.35
N ASP A 58 18.67 10.30 -7.38
CA ASP A 58 18.84 9.91 -5.96
C ASP A 58 17.66 9.09 -5.41
N CYS A 59 16.44 9.37 -5.85
CA CYS A 59 15.26 8.59 -5.43
C CYS A 59 15.31 7.14 -5.93
N MET A 60 15.87 6.88 -7.11
CA MET A 60 16.06 5.52 -7.64
C MET A 60 17.13 4.77 -6.85
N VAL A 61 18.24 5.44 -6.52
CA VAL A 61 19.30 4.89 -5.69
C VAL A 61 18.76 4.57 -4.29
N ALA A 62 18.06 5.51 -3.67
CA ALA A 62 17.45 5.34 -2.35
C ALA A 62 16.40 4.21 -2.32
N MET A 63 15.66 3.98 -3.42
CA MET A 63 14.70 2.88 -3.53
C MET A 63 15.39 1.51 -3.44
N GLY A 64 16.57 1.38 -4.05
CA GLY A 64 17.37 0.15 -4.07
C GLY A 64 18.29 -0.01 -2.86
N TRP A 65 18.56 1.08 -2.13
CA TRP A 65 19.57 1.10 -1.08
C TRP A 65 19.21 0.17 0.09
N GLN A 66 20.18 -0.65 0.47
CA GLN A 66 20.09 -1.54 1.62
C GLN A 66 21.13 -1.08 2.65
N PRO A 67 20.69 -0.59 3.83
CA PRO A 67 21.62 -0.22 4.87
C PRO A 67 22.35 -1.46 5.37
N GLU A 68 23.67 -1.34 5.50
CA GLU A 68 24.51 -2.39 6.08
C GLU A 68 24.31 -2.48 7.60
N GLY A 69 24.53 -3.69 8.14
CA GLY A 69 24.49 -3.95 9.58
C GLY A 69 23.23 -4.67 10.10
N LYS A 70 23.29 -5.01 11.38
CA LYS A 70 22.25 -5.79 12.08
C LYS A 70 21.18 -4.86 12.66
N ARG A 71 19.91 -5.19 12.45
CA ARG A 71 18.80 -4.44 13.06
C ARG A 71 18.75 -4.69 14.58
N LYS A 72 18.58 -3.62 15.36
CA LYS A 72 18.31 -3.71 16.80
C LYS A 72 16.98 -4.43 17.08
N ILE A 73 16.92 -5.10 18.22
CA ILE A 73 15.72 -5.77 18.74
C ILE A 73 14.62 -4.71 19.01
N GLY A 74 13.36 -5.06 18.78
CA GLY A 74 12.20 -4.17 19.00
C GLY A 74 11.75 -3.36 17.78
N ARG A 75 12.56 -3.26 16.71
CA ARG A 75 12.12 -2.60 15.47
C ARG A 75 11.11 -3.47 14.70
N PRO A 76 10.10 -2.89 14.02
CA PRO A 76 9.20 -3.65 13.17
C PRO A 76 9.95 -4.56 12.16
N LYS A 77 9.48 -5.81 12.05
CA LYS A 77 10.07 -6.86 11.18
C LYS A 77 9.94 -6.52 9.70
N THR A 78 8.87 -5.82 9.33
CA THR A 78 8.60 -5.37 7.97
C THR A 78 9.27 -4.02 7.72
N THR A 79 9.87 -3.89 6.53
CA THR A 79 10.47 -2.64 6.05
C THR A 79 9.69 -2.14 4.86
N TRP A 80 9.79 -0.84 4.58
CA TRP A 80 9.26 -0.26 3.35
C TRP A 80 9.65 -1.09 2.11
N ARG A 81 10.94 -1.44 1.98
CA ARG A 81 11.46 -2.27 0.87
C ARG A 81 10.83 -3.67 0.83
N ARG A 82 10.73 -4.36 1.97
CA ARG A 82 10.12 -5.70 2.04
C ARG A 82 8.64 -5.64 1.64
N THR A 83 7.92 -4.63 2.11
CA THR A 83 6.51 -4.43 1.76
C THR A 83 6.35 -4.11 0.28
N ALA A 84 7.15 -3.19 -0.27
CA ALA A 84 7.12 -2.86 -1.69
C ALA A 84 7.47 -4.08 -2.57
N GLU A 85 8.46 -4.87 -2.17
CA GLU A 85 8.88 -6.08 -2.89
C GLU A 85 7.82 -7.19 -2.83
N GLN A 86 7.17 -7.38 -1.69
CA GLN A 86 6.07 -8.33 -1.55
C GLN A 86 4.88 -7.91 -2.43
N GLU A 87 4.46 -6.64 -2.33
CA GLU A 87 3.37 -6.12 -3.16
C GLU A 87 3.71 -6.15 -4.66
N ARG A 88 4.98 -5.92 -5.03
CA ARG A 88 5.46 -6.04 -6.41
C ARG A 88 5.22 -7.44 -6.96
N LYS A 89 5.59 -8.46 -6.16
CA LYS A 89 5.39 -9.86 -6.51
C LYS A 89 3.91 -10.21 -6.58
N SER A 90 3.10 -9.78 -5.60
CA SER A 90 1.65 -9.96 -5.60
C SER A 90 0.96 -9.29 -6.79
N ALA A 91 1.51 -8.18 -7.30
CA ALA A 91 1.03 -7.50 -8.50
C ALA A 91 1.43 -8.18 -9.82
N GLY A 92 2.16 -9.29 -9.76
CA GLY A 92 2.62 -10.03 -10.94
C GLY A 92 3.77 -9.35 -11.70
N TRP A 93 4.45 -8.37 -11.12
CA TRP A 93 5.69 -7.85 -11.71
C TRP A 93 6.84 -8.79 -11.34
N THR A 94 7.47 -9.40 -12.34
CA THR A 94 8.59 -10.34 -12.14
C THR A 94 9.88 -9.65 -11.71
N SER A 95 10.18 -8.47 -12.25
CA SER A 95 11.32 -7.62 -11.88
C SER A 95 10.95 -6.14 -11.74
N TRP A 96 11.82 -5.34 -11.12
CA TRP A 96 11.70 -3.87 -11.11
C TRP A 96 11.84 -3.25 -12.50
N ALA A 97 12.56 -3.90 -13.43
CA ALA A 97 12.62 -3.48 -14.82
C ALA A 97 11.27 -3.64 -15.54
N ASN A 98 10.54 -4.73 -15.26
CA ASN A 98 9.19 -4.95 -15.77
C ASN A 98 8.21 -3.90 -15.19
N ALA A 99 8.29 -3.65 -13.88
CA ALA A 99 7.51 -2.58 -13.25
C ALA A 99 7.81 -1.20 -13.85
N ARG A 100 9.08 -0.91 -14.15
CA ARG A 100 9.51 0.34 -14.79
C ARG A 100 8.92 0.51 -16.20
N ARG A 101 9.00 -0.53 -17.03
CA ARG A 101 8.39 -0.52 -18.38
C ARG A 101 6.88 -0.30 -18.30
N THR A 102 6.21 -0.92 -17.33
CA THR A 102 4.78 -0.69 -17.10
C THR A 102 4.49 0.75 -16.60
N ALA A 103 5.42 1.34 -15.84
CA ALA A 103 5.26 2.68 -15.28
C ALA A 103 5.39 3.80 -16.31
N GLU A 104 6.03 3.55 -17.45
CA GLU A 104 6.15 4.50 -18.57
C GLU A 104 4.77 4.85 -19.14
N ASP A 105 3.91 3.84 -19.31
CA ASP A 105 2.50 4.07 -19.60
C ASP A 105 1.75 4.45 -18.32
N ARG A 106 1.40 5.74 -18.21
CA ARG A 106 0.65 6.29 -17.07
C ARG A 106 -0.73 5.66 -16.90
N THR A 107 -1.38 5.30 -18.01
CA THR A 107 -2.73 4.73 -17.99
C THR A 107 -2.71 3.29 -17.52
N ALA A 108 -1.83 2.46 -18.11
CA ALA A 108 -1.61 1.09 -17.67
C ALA A 108 -1.11 1.03 -16.22
N TRP A 109 -0.22 1.94 -15.82
CA TRP A 109 0.23 2.05 -14.43
C TRP A 109 -0.94 2.31 -13.47
N ARG A 110 -1.77 3.31 -13.77
CA ARG A 110 -2.92 3.66 -12.93
C ARG A 110 -3.91 2.50 -12.80
N LEU A 111 -4.17 1.78 -13.90
CA LEU A 111 -5.04 0.60 -13.89
C LEU A 111 -4.45 -0.54 -13.03
N ARG A 112 -3.15 -0.83 -13.18
CA ARG A 112 -2.49 -1.85 -12.36
C ARG A 112 -2.48 -1.50 -10.88
N VAL A 113 -2.22 -0.24 -10.53
CA VAL A 113 -2.25 0.22 -9.13
C VAL A 113 -3.66 0.11 -8.55
N ALA A 114 -4.69 0.45 -9.32
CA ALA A 114 -6.08 0.27 -8.89
C ALA A 114 -6.42 -1.22 -8.66
N ALA A 115 -6.01 -2.11 -9.57
CA ALA A 115 -6.20 -3.54 -9.44
C ALA A 115 -5.48 -4.12 -8.21
N LEU A 116 -4.23 -3.70 -7.97
CA LEU A 116 -3.43 -4.09 -6.79
C LEU A 116 -4.08 -3.62 -5.47
N CYS A 117 -4.69 -2.45 -5.46
CA CYS A 117 -5.42 -1.95 -4.30
C CYS A 117 -6.69 -2.79 -4.06
N ALA A 118 -7.37 -3.20 -5.13
CA ALA A 118 -8.59 -4.00 -5.07
C ALA A 118 -8.36 -5.47 -4.66
N SER A 119 -7.28 -6.11 -5.13
CA SER A 119 -7.01 -7.54 -4.88
C SER A 119 -6.70 -7.84 -3.41
N TRP A 120 -6.15 -6.87 -2.68
CA TRP A 120 -5.84 -7.02 -1.27
C TRP A 120 -7.09 -7.00 -0.36
N ARG A 121 -8.29 -6.79 -0.90
CA ARG A 121 -9.52 -6.84 -0.12
C ARG A 121 -9.83 -8.26 0.44
N GLY A 122 -9.13 -9.29 -0.03
CA GLY A 122 -9.36 -10.70 0.31
C GLY A 122 -8.39 -11.35 1.30
N GLU A 123 -7.37 -10.66 1.81
CA GLU A 123 -6.48 -11.22 2.83
C GLU A 123 -6.72 -10.54 4.20
N HIS A 124 -7.21 -11.34 5.15
CA HIS A 124 -7.60 -11.08 6.54
C HIS A 124 -9.08 -10.77 6.82
#